data_AF-A0A1I0G6C0-F1
#
_entry.id   AF-A0A1I0G6C0-F1
#
_cell.length_a   1.000
_cell.length_b   1.000
_cell.length_c   1.000
_cell.angle_alpha   90.00
_cell.angle_beta   90.00
_cell.angle_gamma   90.00
#
_symmetry.space_group_name_H-M   'P 1'
#
loop_
_entity.id
_entity.type
_entity.pdbx_description
1 polymer ?
#
loop_
_entity_poly.entity_id
_entity_poly.type
_entity_poly.pdbx_seq_one_letter_code
_entity_poly.pdbx_strand_id
1 'polypeptide(L)'
;MPAPGNDDAVDVSVVIPAHNCRDYLDRCLTSVLVQRVKKEIVVVDDGSTDGSADLLDLYAAYHRDSVRVVHTRGGGGAGRPRNVGIEHATGRYVFFCDADDYLGPEALERMVAMGDRNGSDIVLGKIVGHGRRAPQSMFQHNADRADLGDSTVYNSLSCFKLFRRDLLERHRIRFGEGMLVGEDIIFTVHAYCHARVISVVADYDCYHLVSRPDGSSIMQQPGSRDPLAWLAMIREPIRLMARHIPPGALRDHLLRRHFRLDAFAQLGSVFLESDDIRRKDIAREVAALCEEWYTPGVHERLNSIDRQRAGALDDIDRLVRLARIESATVRRRLTGLRWDGDRLVVTGAARLDGISRDDGVALVLRSRYDPHAELVVPARRKGGEFVAPIDVAALDSGIWDLRVAVELEGVVRHGRLGAERDKSVTRPEPRLVGEMAVLPYFTRDNGNLSIDVGGHVVDVPGAVRLLRTRWSLGHRLQLHGEVSVAGSTPSAAAVRQLVWRERRSGRERAEPVTALSGGAFTARPSIGRLAPGTWDAFLELDLGGPPARFRIEADADAVAAPRRWPGVALLRSVRPYATSGKGRLSAVVRRMSARSFARRILK
;
A
#
# COMPACT_ATOMS: atom_id res chain seq x y z
N MET A 1 1.99 38.16 5.31
CA MET A 1 0.88 38.40 6.26
C MET A 1 -0.41 38.12 5.49
N PRO A 2 -1.20 37.08 5.82
CA PRO A 2 -2.54 36.97 5.26
C PRO A 2 -3.37 38.14 5.80
N ALA A 3 -4.23 38.73 4.96
CA ALA A 3 -5.23 39.70 5.42
C ALA A 3 -6.10 39.06 6.51
N PRO A 4 -6.56 39.82 7.53
CA PRO A 4 -7.46 39.29 8.55
C PRO A 4 -8.71 38.74 7.86
N GLY A 5 -8.90 37.42 7.95
CA GLY A 5 -10.02 36.73 7.34
C GLY A 5 -11.32 37.22 7.98
N ASN A 6 -12.33 37.45 7.15
CA ASN A 6 -13.68 37.70 7.62
C ASN A 6 -14.16 36.42 8.32
N ASP A 7 -14.17 36.42 9.66
CA ASP A 7 -14.57 35.27 10.52
C ASP A 7 -15.99 34.76 10.21
N ASP A 8 -16.75 35.52 9.41
CA ASP A 8 -18.07 35.17 8.94
C ASP A 8 -18.15 34.42 7.59
N ALA A 9 -17.04 34.20 6.87
CA ALA A 9 -17.10 33.56 5.56
C ALA A 9 -17.34 32.05 5.63
N VAL A 10 -18.30 31.53 4.84
CA VAL A 10 -18.53 30.08 4.70
C VAL A 10 -17.28 29.42 4.08
N ASP A 11 -16.76 28.36 4.70
CA ASP A 11 -15.58 27.64 4.18
C ASP A 11 -15.95 26.76 2.99
N VAL A 12 -17.01 25.97 3.12
CA VAL A 12 -17.38 24.95 2.13
C VAL A 12 -18.87 24.98 1.81
N SER A 13 -19.19 25.06 0.52
CA SER A 13 -20.52 24.71 0.00
C SER A 13 -20.52 23.25 -0.44
N VAL A 14 -21.31 22.42 0.22
CA VAL A 14 -21.48 21.01 -0.16
C VAL A 14 -22.70 20.90 -1.07
N VAL A 15 -22.47 20.56 -2.33
CA VAL A 15 -23.51 20.40 -3.35
C VAL A 15 -23.90 18.94 -3.45
N ILE A 16 -25.18 18.65 -3.28
CA ILE A 16 -25.75 17.30 -3.29
C ILE A 16 -26.83 17.20 -4.37
N PRO A 17 -26.58 16.53 -5.51
CA PRO A 17 -27.63 16.19 -6.46
C PRO A 17 -28.47 15.03 -5.90
N ALA A 18 -29.79 15.19 -5.88
CA ALA A 18 -30.73 14.19 -5.37
C ALA A 18 -31.78 13.83 -6.44
N HIS A 19 -32.00 12.54 -6.65
CA HIS A 19 -33.12 12.02 -7.43
C HIS A 19 -33.42 10.60 -6.97
N ASN A 20 -34.62 10.38 -6.42
CA ASN A 20 -35.10 9.09 -5.93
C ASN A 20 -34.05 8.36 -5.06
N CYS A 21 -33.72 8.98 -3.92
CA CYS A 21 -32.63 8.53 -3.03
C CYS A 21 -33.05 8.52 -1.55
N ARG A 22 -34.35 8.40 -1.27
CA ARG A 22 -34.93 8.52 0.07
C ARG A 22 -34.22 7.67 1.12
N ASP A 23 -33.92 6.42 0.77
CA ASP A 23 -33.29 5.44 1.67
C ASP A 23 -31.84 5.79 2.09
N TYR A 24 -31.20 6.74 1.40
CA TYR A 24 -29.80 7.09 1.62
C TYR A 24 -29.59 8.52 2.15
N LEU A 25 -30.57 9.40 1.90
CA LEU A 25 -30.47 10.83 2.20
C LEU A 25 -30.12 11.13 3.65
N ASP A 26 -30.74 10.43 4.61
CA ASP A 26 -30.49 10.67 6.04
C ASP A 26 -29.01 10.50 6.41
N ARG A 27 -28.39 9.42 5.91
CA ARG A 27 -26.97 9.16 6.15
C ARG A 27 -26.09 10.20 5.46
N CYS A 28 -26.39 10.53 4.21
CA CYS A 28 -25.66 11.53 3.44
C CYS A 28 -25.68 12.88 4.17
N LEU A 29 -26.87 13.42 4.44
CA LEU A 29 -27.05 14.73 5.09
C LEU A 29 -26.46 14.76 6.49
N THR A 30 -26.68 13.73 7.31
CA THR A 30 -26.08 13.64 8.66
C THR A 30 -24.56 13.69 8.58
N SER A 31 -23.95 12.95 7.64
CA SER A 31 -22.49 12.93 7.48
C SER A 31 -21.91 14.29 7.13
N VAL A 32 -22.66 15.10 6.38
CA VAL A 32 -22.27 16.46 6.02
C VAL A 32 -22.52 17.41 7.18
N LEU A 33 -23.65 17.31 7.89
CA LEU A 33 -24.01 18.18 9.02
C LEU A 33 -22.98 18.11 10.17
N VAL A 34 -22.40 16.94 10.43
CA VAL A 34 -21.42 16.75 11.52
C VAL A 34 -20.01 17.27 11.21
N GLN A 35 -19.73 17.73 9.98
CA GLN A 35 -18.41 18.22 9.58
C GLN A 35 -17.99 19.46 10.38
N ARG A 36 -16.74 19.51 10.84
CA ARG A 36 -16.24 20.57 11.73
C ARG A 36 -15.62 21.75 10.97
N VAL A 37 -16.37 22.32 10.04
CA VAL A 37 -16.04 23.53 9.27
C VAL A 37 -17.28 24.40 9.11
N LYS A 38 -17.13 25.70 8.85
CA LYS A 38 -18.27 26.57 8.53
C LYS A 38 -18.76 26.21 7.13
N LYS A 39 -19.99 25.70 7.04
CA LYS A 39 -20.48 25.06 5.81
C LYS A 39 -21.92 25.42 5.53
N GLU A 40 -22.25 25.36 4.24
CA GLU A 40 -23.62 25.29 3.76
C GLU A 40 -23.80 24.02 2.92
N ILE A 41 -25.03 23.52 2.87
CA ILE A 41 -25.42 22.32 2.15
C ILE A 41 -26.48 22.75 1.15
N VAL A 42 -26.16 22.63 -0.13
CA VAL A 42 -27.07 22.95 -1.23
C VAL A 42 -27.50 21.62 -1.86
N VAL A 43 -28.72 21.20 -1.55
CA VAL A 43 -29.32 20.01 -2.14
C VAL A 43 -30.18 20.43 -3.32
N VAL A 44 -29.95 19.81 -4.47
CA VAL A 44 -30.76 20.03 -5.67
C VAL A 44 -31.53 18.77 -5.99
N ASP A 45 -32.83 18.79 -5.71
CA ASP A 45 -33.76 17.70 -5.99
C ASP A 45 -34.23 17.78 -7.44
N ASP A 46 -33.86 16.77 -8.23
CA ASP A 46 -34.15 16.71 -9.66
C ASP A 46 -35.46 15.97 -9.95
N GLY A 47 -36.54 16.41 -9.30
CA GLY A 47 -37.89 15.90 -9.52
C GLY A 47 -38.10 14.49 -8.95
N SER A 48 -37.73 14.26 -7.69
CA SER A 48 -37.96 12.97 -7.02
C SER A 48 -39.45 12.67 -6.82
N THR A 49 -39.79 11.38 -6.82
CA THR A 49 -41.16 10.86 -6.66
C THR A 49 -41.27 9.79 -5.57
N ASP A 50 -40.17 9.45 -4.91
CA ASP A 50 -40.09 8.41 -3.87
C ASP A 50 -40.26 8.96 -2.43
N GLY A 51 -40.64 10.23 -2.29
CA GLY A 51 -40.69 10.95 -1.01
C GLY A 51 -39.36 11.58 -0.59
N SER A 52 -38.32 11.59 -1.44
CA SER A 52 -37.08 12.34 -1.18
C SER A 52 -37.35 13.85 -1.01
N ALA A 53 -38.21 14.43 -1.86
CA ALA A 53 -38.53 15.85 -1.81
C ALA A 53 -39.09 16.28 -0.45
N ASP A 54 -40.09 15.55 0.07
CA ASP A 54 -40.68 15.83 1.39
C ASP A 54 -39.65 15.73 2.52
N LEU A 55 -38.74 14.75 2.45
CA LEU A 55 -37.67 14.60 3.44
C LEU A 55 -36.71 15.80 3.39
N LEU A 56 -36.33 16.24 2.19
CA LEU A 56 -35.45 17.39 2.00
C LEU A 56 -36.07 18.68 2.54
N ASP A 57 -37.36 18.90 2.33
CA ASP A 57 -38.10 20.04 2.88
C ASP A 57 -38.05 20.05 4.42
N LEU A 58 -38.18 18.88 5.06
CA LEU A 58 -38.03 18.75 6.50
C LEU A 58 -36.61 19.14 6.94
N TYR A 59 -35.57 18.64 6.28
CA TYR A 59 -34.19 19.03 6.61
C TYR A 59 -33.95 20.53 6.44
N ALA A 60 -34.44 21.14 5.37
CA ALA A 60 -34.36 22.59 5.17
C ALA A 60 -35.06 23.37 6.29
N ALA A 61 -36.22 22.89 6.76
CA ALA A 61 -36.97 23.53 7.85
C ALA A 61 -36.27 23.40 9.21
N TYR A 62 -35.65 22.26 9.52
CA TYR A 62 -34.95 22.03 10.80
C TYR A 62 -33.53 22.62 10.81
N HIS A 63 -32.89 22.76 9.65
CA HIS A 63 -31.50 23.22 9.50
C HIS A 63 -31.40 24.47 8.62
N ARG A 64 -32.30 25.45 8.81
CA ARG A 64 -32.42 26.65 7.95
C ARG A 64 -31.14 27.46 7.75
N ASP A 65 -30.22 27.42 8.72
CA ASP A 65 -28.96 28.16 8.65
C ASP A 65 -27.88 27.45 7.83
N SER A 66 -28.05 26.15 7.54
CA SER A 66 -27.03 25.33 6.89
C SER A 66 -27.53 24.50 5.71
N VAL A 67 -28.84 24.27 5.56
CA VAL A 67 -29.41 23.46 4.46
C VAL A 67 -30.32 24.30 3.59
N ARG A 68 -30.01 24.35 2.30
CA ARG A 68 -30.82 24.93 1.23
C ARG A 68 -31.24 23.82 0.27
N VAL A 69 -32.53 23.75 -0.04
CA VAL A 69 -33.08 22.83 -1.03
C VAL A 69 -33.56 23.61 -2.24
N VAL A 70 -33.26 23.12 -3.44
CA VAL A 70 -33.71 23.65 -4.72
C VAL A 70 -34.37 22.52 -5.51
N HIS A 71 -35.64 22.68 -5.85
CA HIS A 71 -36.36 21.70 -6.67
C HIS A 71 -36.31 22.07 -8.15
N THR A 72 -35.92 21.12 -8.98
CA THR A 72 -35.96 21.21 -10.45
C THR A 72 -36.95 20.21 -11.03
N ARG A 73 -37.30 20.38 -12.32
CA ARG A 73 -38.34 19.57 -13.00
C ARG A 73 -37.85 18.21 -13.51
N GLY A 74 -36.64 17.76 -13.13
CA GLY A 74 -35.99 16.60 -13.73
C GLY A 74 -35.16 16.95 -14.97
N GLY A 75 -34.06 16.22 -15.20
CA GLY A 75 -33.16 16.45 -16.33
C GLY A 75 -32.36 15.24 -16.81
N GLY A 76 -32.50 14.07 -16.17
CA GLY A 76 -31.90 12.81 -16.66
C GLY A 76 -30.38 12.71 -16.45
N GLY A 77 -29.85 13.23 -15.34
CA GLY A 77 -28.43 13.10 -14.97
C GLY A 77 -28.03 14.05 -13.84
N ALA A 78 -26.85 13.86 -13.26
CA ALA A 78 -26.39 14.66 -12.12
C ALA A 78 -25.79 16.02 -12.51
N GLY A 79 -25.49 16.24 -13.80
CA GLY A 79 -24.76 17.44 -14.26
C GLY A 79 -25.51 18.75 -14.02
N ARG A 80 -26.77 18.84 -14.47
CA ARG A 80 -27.60 20.04 -14.27
C ARG A 80 -27.86 20.34 -12.80
N PRO A 81 -28.28 19.38 -11.95
CA PRO A 81 -28.43 19.64 -10.51
C PRO A 81 -27.14 20.14 -9.85
N ARG A 82 -25.97 19.60 -10.23
CA ARG A 82 -24.69 20.10 -9.72
C ARG A 82 -24.38 21.52 -10.20
N ASN A 83 -24.69 21.87 -11.45
CA ASN A 83 -24.53 23.24 -11.97
C ASN A 83 -25.42 24.24 -11.20
N VAL A 84 -26.69 23.91 -10.98
CA VAL A 84 -27.61 24.71 -10.14
C VAL A 84 -27.04 24.85 -8.72
N GLY A 85 -26.48 23.77 -8.17
CA GLY A 85 -25.81 23.81 -6.87
C GLY A 85 -24.61 24.76 -6.83
N ILE A 86 -23.79 24.81 -7.89
CA ILE A 86 -22.69 25.78 -8.02
C ILE A 86 -23.20 27.22 -8.02
N GLU A 87 -24.32 27.51 -8.69
CA GLU A 87 -24.91 28.85 -8.76
C GLU A 87 -25.38 29.37 -7.39
N HIS A 88 -25.75 28.46 -6.50
CA HIS A 88 -26.16 28.77 -5.14
C HIS A 88 -25.03 28.71 -4.11
N ALA A 89 -23.81 28.28 -4.50
CA ALA A 89 -22.68 28.13 -3.61
C ALA A 89 -22.00 29.47 -3.29
N THR A 90 -21.82 29.76 -2.00
CA THR A 90 -21.20 30.97 -1.45
C THR A 90 -19.83 30.72 -0.80
N GLY A 91 -19.53 29.47 -0.46
CA GLY A 91 -18.34 29.04 0.26
C GLY A 91 -17.03 29.30 -0.49
N ARG A 92 -15.92 29.41 0.24
CA ARG A 92 -14.57 29.56 -0.36
C ARG A 92 -14.22 28.35 -1.24
N TYR A 93 -14.70 27.18 -0.84
CA TYR A 93 -14.60 25.92 -1.55
C TYR A 93 -15.97 25.35 -1.87
N VAL A 94 -16.04 24.52 -2.91
CA VAL A 94 -17.20 23.70 -3.29
C VAL A 94 -16.79 22.24 -3.21
N PHE A 95 -17.62 21.41 -2.59
CA PHE A 95 -17.47 19.95 -2.55
C PHE A 95 -18.73 19.28 -3.11
N PHE A 96 -18.58 18.25 -3.94
CA PHE A 96 -19.71 17.49 -4.48
C PHE A 96 -19.84 16.15 -3.76
N CYS A 97 -21.04 15.86 -3.25
CA CYS A 97 -21.35 14.59 -2.60
C CYS A 97 -22.63 14.02 -3.19
N ASP A 98 -22.61 12.78 -3.67
CA ASP A 98 -23.82 12.14 -4.18
C ASP A 98 -24.72 11.71 -3.01
N ALA A 99 -26.04 11.72 -3.23
CA ALA A 99 -27.04 11.49 -2.19
C ALA A 99 -27.04 10.06 -1.61
N ASP A 100 -26.45 9.10 -2.31
CA ASP A 100 -26.27 7.71 -1.86
C ASP A 100 -24.94 7.45 -1.12
N ASP A 101 -24.03 8.42 -1.14
CA ASP A 101 -22.72 8.37 -0.51
C ASP A 101 -22.70 9.12 0.83
N TYR A 102 -21.55 9.14 1.50
CA TYR A 102 -21.36 9.91 2.74
C TYR A 102 -19.90 10.28 2.98
N LEU A 103 -19.67 11.27 3.84
CA LEU A 103 -18.34 11.75 4.22
C LEU A 103 -17.84 11.11 5.52
N GLY A 104 -16.53 10.96 5.63
CA GLY A 104 -15.87 10.71 6.91
C GLY A 104 -16.04 11.90 7.86
N PRO A 105 -16.20 11.71 9.19
CA PRO A 105 -16.51 12.81 10.12
C PRO A 105 -15.54 14.00 10.14
N GLU A 106 -14.28 13.79 9.75
CA GLU A 106 -13.24 14.83 9.69
C GLU A 106 -12.83 15.20 8.25
N ALA A 107 -13.58 14.73 7.25
CA ALA A 107 -13.20 14.84 5.86
C ALA A 107 -12.99 16.30 5.42
N LEU A 108 -14.02 17.16 5.61
CA LEU A 108 -13.93 18.56 5.20
C LEU A 108 -12.94 19.34 6.06
N GLU A 109 -12.86 19.07 7.36
CA GLU A 109 -11.88 19.69 8.27
C GLU A 109 -10.44 19.47 7.76
N ARG A 110 -10.10 18.21 7.45
CA ARG A 110 -8.76 17.85 6.94
C ARG A 110 -8.50 18.40 5.53
N MET A 111 -9.49 18.34 4.64
CA MET A 111 -9.35 18.82 3.28
C MET A 111 -9.23 20.35 3.20
N VAL A 112 -10.00 21.09 4.01
CA VAL A 112 -9.87 22.55 4.13
C VAL A 112 -8.52 22.93 4.73
N ALA A 113 -8.09 22.26 5.81
CA ALA A 113 -6.78 22.51 6.40
C ALA A 113 -5.62 22.24 5.41
N MET A 114 -5.74 21.22 4.56
CA MET A 114 -4.82 20.96 3.46
C MET A 114 -4.85 22.09 2.40
N GLY A 115 -6.05 22.51 2.00
CA GLY A 115 -6.27 23.58 1.04
C GLY A 115 -5.69 24.93 1.50
N ASP A 116 -5.99 25.32 2.74
CA ASP A 116 -5.54 26.58 3.32
C ASP A 116 -4.02 26.60 3.55
N ARG A 117 -3.44 25.49 4.01
CA ARG A 117 -1.98 25.37 4.21
C ARG A 117 -1.20 25.59 2.91
N ASN A 118 -1.70 25.03 1.80
CA ASN A 118 -0.94 24.95 0.56
C ASN A 118 -1.41 25.97 -0.51
N GLY A 119 -2.54 26.63 -0.27
CA GLY A 119 -3.20 27.48 -1.25
C GLY A 119 -3.79 26.68 -2.41
N SER A 120 -4.33 25.50 -2.12
CA SER A 120 -4.78 24.53 -3.14
C SER A 120 -6.05 24.97 -3.85
N ASP A 121 -6.05 24.78 -5.17
CA ASP A 121 -7.25 24.97 -5.99
C ASP A 121 -8.08 23.68 -6.04
N ILE A 122 -7.44 22.52 -5.91
CA ILE A 122 -8.09 21.21 -5.83
C ILE A 122 -7.47 20.41 -4.68
N VAL A 123 -8.30 19.83 -3.81
CA VAL A 123 -7.87 18.86 -2.79
C VAL A 123 -8.59 17.54 -3.00
N LEU A 124 -7.82 16.47 -3.21
CA LEU A 124 -8.32 15.10 -3.26
C LEU A 124 -8.35 14.53 -1.85
N GLY A 125 -9.51 14.06 -1.41
CA GLY A 125 -9.65 13.26 -0.20
C GLY A 125 -9.78 11.79 -0.56
N LYS A 126 -9.18 10.88 0.22
CA LYS A 126 -9.22 9.44 -0.06
C LYS A 126 -10.65 8.94 -0.18
N ILE A 127 -10.90 8.23 -1.27
CA ILE A 127 -12.17 7.60 -1.57
C ILE A 127 -12.09 6.12 -1.21
N VAL A 128 -13.06 5.64 -0.44
CA VAL A 128 -13.21 4.23 -0.08
C VAL A 128 -14.54 3.71 -0.63
N GLY A 129 -14.49 2.53 -1.25
CA GLY A 129 -15.64 1.91 -1.88
C GLY A 129 -16.31 0.85 -0.98
N HIS A 130 -17.63 0.90 -0.90
CA HIS A 130 -18.49 -0.06 -0.19
C HIS A 130 -19.36 -0.78 -1.22
N GLY A 131 -18.96 -1.99 -1.59
CA GLY A 131 -19.59 -2.74 -2.70
C GLY A 131 -19.26 -2.20 -4.10
N ARG A 132 -18.41 -1.16 -4.19
CA ARG A 132 -17.90 -0.58 -5.45
C ARG A 132 -16.39 -0.44 -5.40
N ARG A 133 -15.75 -0.40 -6.57
CA ARG A 133 -14.31 -0.15 -6.68
C ARG A 133 -14.04 1.35 -6.58
N ALA A 134 -13.14 1.74 -5.68
CA ALA A 134 -12.64 3.11 -5.55
C ALA A 134 -11.24 3.27 -6.18
N PRO A 135 -10.87 4.47 -6.65
CA PRO A 135 -9.52 4.73 -7.14
C PRO A 135 -8.51 4.67 -5.97
N GLN A 136 -7.34 4.07 -6.21
CA GLN A 136 -6.32 3.87 -5.16
C GLN A 136 -4.97 4.52 -5.47
N SER A 137 -4.62 4.66 -6.75
CA SER A 137 -3.24 5.00 -7.17
C SER A 137 -2.73 6.36 -6.67
N MET A 138 -3.62 7.32 -6.41
CA MET A 138 -3.27 8.65 -5.88
C MET A 138 -3.32 8.73 -4.35
N PHE A 139 -3.91 7.74 -3.68
CA PHE A 139 -4.12 7.76 -2.23
C PHE A 139 -3.13 6.84 -1.49
N GLN A 140 -1.91 6.72 -2.00
CA GLN A 140 -0.85 5.96 -1.31
C GLN A 140 -0.25 6.77 -0.16
N HIS A 141 -0.09 8.09 -0.35
CA HIS A 141 0.52 9.01 0.61
C HIS A 141 -0.12 10.40 0.49
N ASN A 142 -0.05 11.20 1.56
CA ASN A 142 -0.41 12.61 1.47
C ASN A 142 0.54 13.34 0.51
N ALA A 143 0.04 14.35 -0.19
CA ALA A 143 0.85 15.22 -1.03
C ALA A 143 0.40 16.67 -0.86
N ASP A 144 1.30 17.53 -0.39
CA ASP A 144 1.02 18.97 -0.29
C ASP A 144 0.87 19.61 -1.68
N ARG A 145 1.68 19.17 -2.64
CA ARG A 145 1.63 19.58 -4.03
C ARG A 145 1.88 18.38 -4.93
N ALA A 146 0.86 18.00 -5.69
CA ALA A 146 0.94 16.95 -6.70
C ALA A 146 1.04 17.59 -8.10
N ASP A 147 2.03 17.17 -8.88
CA ASP A 147 2.19 17.58 -10.27
C ASP A 147 1.27 16.75 -11.19
N LEU A 148 0.70 17.36 -12.23
CA LEU A 148 -0.17 16.64 -13.16
C LEU A 148 0.60 15.66 -14.05
N GLY A 149 1.83 15.99 -14.45
CA GLY A 149 2.71 15.23 -15.33
C GLY A 149 3.44 14.07 -14.65
N ASP A 150 3.75 14.20 -13.36
CA ASP A 150 4.54 13.21 -12.61
C ASP A 150 3.77 12.51 -11.48
N SER A 151 2.43 12.62 -11.46
CA SER A 151 1.60 11.92 -10.48
C SER A 151 0.39 11.21 -11.10
N THR A 152 -0.35 10.50 -10.25
CA THR A 152 -1.54 9.72 -10.61
C THR A 152 -2.85 10.46 -10.32
N VAL A 153 -2.82 11.72 -9.86
CA VAL A 153 -4.04 12.46 -9.46
C VAL A 153 -5.06 12.58 -10.61
N TYR A 154 -4.58 12.74 -11.85
CA TYR A 154 -5.41 12.82 -13.05
C TYR A 154 -6.09 11.48 -13.42
N ASN A 155 -5.70 10.36 -12.80
CA ASN A 155 -6.41 9.09 -12.99
C ASN A 155 -7.80 9.08 -12.33
N SER A 156 -8.08 10.01 -11.39
CA SER A 156 -9.41 10.17 -10.79
C SER A 156 -10.09 11.42 -11.34
N LEU A 157 -11.03 11.20 -12.26
CA LEU A 157 -11.82 12.26 -12.91
C LEU A 157 -13.24 12.40 -12.34
N SER A 158 -13.53 11.80 -11.18
CA SER A 158 -14.78 12.05 -10.45
C SER A 158 -14.77 13.42 -9.78
N CYS A 159 -15.94 13.97 -9.47
CA CYS A 159 -16.07 15.26 -8.81
C CYS A 159 -15.99 15.23 -7.26
N PHE A 160 -15.74 14.08 -6.64
CA PHE A 160 -15.68 13.91 -5.17
C PHE A 160 -14.38 14.48 -4.57
N LYS A 161 -14.20 15.80 -4.68
CA LYS A 161 -13.01 16.56 -4.29
C LYS A 161 -13.44 17.94 -3.78
N LEU A 162 -12.55 18.61 -3.08
CA LEU A 162 -12.73 20.01 -2.71
C LEU A 162 -12.14 20.89 -3.82
N PHE A 163 -12.95 21.78 -4.38
CA PHE A 163 -12.55 22.73 -5.43
C PHE A 163 -12.65 24.16 -4.91
N ARG A 164 -11.66 25.00 -5.19
CA ARG A 164 -11.74 26.42 -4.86
C ARG A 164 -12.82 27.07 -5.72
N ARG A 165 -13.79 27.78 -5.11
CA ARG A 165 -14.92 28.36 -5.86
C ARG A 165 -14.46 29.35 -6.93
N ASP A 166 -13.49 30.19 -6.60
CA ASP A 166 -12.90 31.17 -7.54
C ASP A 166 -12.29 30.50 -8.78
N LEU A 167 -11.71 29.29 -8.67
CA LEU A 167 -11.27 28.51 -9.84
C LEU A 167 -12.46 28.21 -10.76
N LEU A 168 -13.56 27.70 -10.19
CA LEU A 168 -14.75 27.30 -10.93
C LEU A 168 -15.44 28.49 -11.61
N GLU A 169 -15.52 29.63 -10.92
CA GLU A 169 -16.15 30.85 -11.44
C GLU A 169 -15.30 31.50 -12.53
N ARG A 170 -14.01 31.71 -12.27
CA ARG A 170 -13.08 32.39 -13.19
C ARG A 170 -12.99 31.67 -14.54
N HIS A 171 -12.97 30.34 -14.50
CA HIS A 171 -12.83 29.51 -15.70
C HIS A 171 -14.16 28.97 -16.22
N ARG A 172 -15.29 29.34 -15.60
CA ARG A 172 -16.64 28.87 -15.96
C ARG A 172 -16.71 27.35 -16.05
N ILE A 173 -16.09 26.67 -15.10
CA ILE A 173 -16.06 25.20 -15.05
C ILE A 173 -17.45 24.72 -14.63
N ARG A 174 -18.07 23.90 -15.48
CA ARG A 174 -19.44 23.37 -15.31
C ARG A 174 -19.48 21.90 -15.73
N PHE A 175 -20.45 21.18 -15.19
CA PHE A 175 -20.75 19.81 -15.59
C PHE A 175 -21.42 19.81 -16.97
N GLY A 176 -21.17 18.75 -17.75
CA GLY A 176 -21.91 18.53 -19.00
C GLY A 176 -23.39 18.26 -18.72
N GLU A 177 -24.28 19.06 -19.31
CA GLU A 177 -25.73 18.85 -19.18
C GLU A 177 -26.25 17.90 -20.28
N GLY A 178 -27.33 17.18 -19.99
CA GLY A 178 -27.91 16.20 -20.91
C GLY A 178 -27.12 14.90 -21.04
N MET A 179 -26.18 14.65 -20.13
CA MET A 179 -25.36 13.44 -20.08
C MET A 179 -25.74 12.59 -18.87
N LEU A 180 -25.95 11.29 -19.10
CA LEU A 180 -26.15 10.32 -18.03
C LEU A 180 -24.81 9.85 -17.42
N VAL A 181 -23.75 9.84 -18.23
CA VAL A 181 -22.42 9.35 -17.84
C VAL A 181 -21.36 10.31 -18.40
N GLY A 182 -20.38 10.67 -17.57
CA GLY A 182 -19.19 11.44 -17.97
C GLY A 182 -19.32 12.96 -17.79
N GLU A 183 -20.41 13.43 -17.22
CA GLU A 183 -20.62 14.83 -16.86
C GLU A 183 -19.56 15.33 -15.85
N ASP A 184 -19.16 14.47 -14.92
CA ASP A 184 -18.13 14.73 -13.91
C ASP A 184 -16.71 14.68 -14.50
N ILE A 185 -16.49 13.84 -15.52
CA ILE A 185 -15.24 13.79 -16.27
C ILE A 185 -14.99 15.14 -16.97
N ILE A 186 -16.00 15.69 -17.66
CA ILE A 186 -15.89 17.02 -18.30
C ILE A 186 -15.50 18.08 -17.26
N PHE A 187 -16.25 18.13 -16.16
CA PHE A 187 -16.02 19.10 -15.08
C PHE A 187 -14.59 18.99 -14.52
N THR A 188 -14.17 17.78 -14.16
CA THR A 188 -12.92 17.55 -13.45
C THR A 188 -11.71 17.73 -14.37
N VAL A 189 -11.82 17.33 -15.64
CA VAL A 189 -10.77 17.61 -16.65
C VAL A 189 -10.57 19.11 -16.81
N HIS A 190 -11.65 19.88 -16.96
CA HIS A 190 -11.57 21.33 -17.08
C HIS A 190 -10.94 21.98 -15.84
N ALA A 191 -11.32 21.52 -14.64
CA ALA A 191 -10.73 21.99 -13.39
C ALA A 191 -9.22 21.70 -13.33
N TYR A 192 -8.78 20.50 -13.69
CA TYR A 192 -7.36 20.17 -13.71
C TYR A 192 -6.57 21.01 -14.71
N CYS A 193 -7.15 21.37 -15.86
CA CYS A 193 -6.47 22.22 -16.84
C CYS A 193 -6.13 23.62 -16.31
N HIS A 194 -6.79 24.08 -15.26
CA HIS A 194 -6.62 25.42 -14.70
C HIS A 194 -6.11 25.45 -13.25
N ALA A 195 -6.05 24.31 -12.58
CA ALA A 195 -5.55 24.21 -11.22
C ALA A 195 -4.05 24.52 -11.15
N ARG A 196 -3.66 25.42 -10.25
CA ARG A 196 -2.25 25.75 -10.01
C ARG A 196 -1.64 24.89 -8.92
N VAL A 197 -2.43 24.56 -7.90
CA VAL A 197 -2.00 23.73 -6.76
C VAL A 197 -3.03 22.64 -6.53
N ILE A 198 -2.58 21.39 -6.59
CA ILE A 198 -3.37 20.19 -6.31
C ILE A 198 -2.77 19.50 -5.09
N SER A 199 -3.58 19.14 -4.12
CA SER A 199 -3.14 18.44 -2.91
C SER A 199 -3.91 17.15 -2.69
N VAL A 200 -3.35 16.24 -1.89
CA VAL A 200 -3.92 14.93 -1.58
C VAL A 200 -3.89 14.66 -0.08
N VAL A 201 -5.06 14.32 0.47
CA VAL A 201 -5.27 13.74 1.79
C VAL A 201 -5.54 12.24 1.62
N ALA A 202 -4.53 11.42 1.91
CA ALA A 202 -4.54 9.96 1.75
C ALA A 202 -4.57 9.20 3.08
N ASP A 203 -4.25 9.85 4.20
CA ASP A 203 -4.17 9.24 5.52
C ASP A 203 -5.52 9.14 6.26
N TYR A 204 -6.61 9.57 5.62
CA TYR A 204 -7.96 9.53 6.18
C TYR A 204 -9.00 9.23 5.11
N ASP A 205 -9.93 8.33 5.42
CA ASP A 205 -11.03 7.97 4.53
C ASP A 205 -12.04 9.14 4.49
N CYS A 206 -11.94 9.98 3.46
CA CYS A 206 -12.69 11.22 3.36
C CYS A 206 -14.08 11.00 2.75
N TYR A 207 -14.17 10.15 1.72
CA TYR A 207 -15.40 9.93 0.95
C TYR A 207 -15.72 8.44 0.85
N HIS A 208 -16.95 8.07 1.17
CA HIS A 208 -17.43 6.70 1.17
C HIS A 208 -18.40 6.49 0.00
N LEU A 209 -17.90 5.86 -1.07
CA LEU A 209 -18.63 5.55 -2.29
C LEU A 209 -19.41 4.24 -2.13
N VAL A 210 -20.74 4.29 -2.24
CA VAL A 210 -21.63 3.19 -1.88
C VAL A 210 -22.29 2.58 -3.13
N SER A 211 -22.42 1.26 -3.12
CA SER A 211 -23.29 0.53 -4.05
C SER A 211 -24.71 0.55 -3.56
N ARG A 212 -25.67 0.87 -4.44
CA ARG A 212 -27.08 0.66 -4.13
C ARG A 212 -27.42 -0.83 -4.31
N PRO A 213 -27.94 -1.52 -3.28
CA PRO A 213 -28.24 -2.96 -3.37
C PRO A 213 -29.31 -3.29 -4.42
N ASP A 214 -30.21 -2.36 -4.72
CA ASP A 214 -31.26 -2.47 -5.73
C ASP A 214 -30.75 -2.26 -7.17
N GLY A 215 -29.48 -1.85 -7.34
CA GLY A 215 -28.89 -1.53 -8.63
C GLY A 215 -29.37 -0.23 -9.27
N SER A 216 -30.15 0.61 -8.57
CA SER A 216 -30.80 1.80 -9.16
C SER A 216 -29.84 2.94 -9.55
N SER A 217 -28.58 2.89 -9.11
CA SER A 217 -27.58 3.88 -9.50
C SER A 217 -27.33 3.85 -11.02
N ILE A 218 -27.22 5.03 -11.65
CA ILE A 218 -26.99 5.17 -13.10
C ILE A 218 -25.79 4.32 -13.56
N MET A 219 -24.70 4.30 -12.78
CA MET A 219 -23.48 3.53 -13.10
C MET A 219 -23.59 2.02 -12.85
N GLN A 220 -24.70 1.56 -12.28
CA GLN A 220 -25.05 0.14 -12.08
C GLN A 220 -26.07 -0.36 -13.12
N GLN A 221 -26.71 0.54 -13.88
CA GLN A 221 -27.73 0.17 -14.88
C GLN A 221 -27.11 -0.50 -16.12
N PRO A 222 -27.80 -1.46 -16.75
CA PRO A 222 -27.40 -2.02 -18.04
C PRO A 222 -27.22 -0.93 -19.10
N GLY A 223 -26.15 -1.04 -19.92
CA GLY A 223 -25.86 -0.06 -20.97
C GLY A 223 -25.09 1.20 -20.52
N SER A 224 -24.98 1.47 -19.21
CA SER A 224 -24.12 2.57 -18.68
C SER A 224 -22.63 2.41 -19.02
N ARG A 225 -22.24 1.21 -19.46
CA ARG A 225 -20.88 0.84 -19.89
C ARG A 225 -20.84 0.35 -21.33
N ASP A 226 -21.79 0.80 -22.16
CA ASP A 226 -21.74 0.53 -23.59
C ASP A 226 -20.42 1.09 -24.17
N PRO A 227 -19.56 0.24 -24.77
CA PRO A 227 -18.23 0.66 -25.21
C PRO A 227 -18.26 1.74 -26.29
N LEU A 228 -19.25 1.72 -27.20
CA LEU A 228 -19.34 2.71 -28.27
C LEU A 228 -19.86 4.05 -27.74
N ALA A 229 -20.87 4.02 -26.85
CA ALA A 229 -21.33 5.23 -26.16
C ALA A 229 -20.21 5.85 -25.31
N TRP A 230 -19.39 5.02 -24.65
CA TRP A 230 -18.23 5.48 -23.88
C TRP A 230 -17.17 6.15 -24.76
N LEU A 231 -16.80 5.53 -25.88
CA LEU A 231 -15.83 6.08 -26.84
C LEU A 231 -16.34 7.39 -27.48
N ALA A 232 -17.64 7.48 -27.77
CA ALA A 232 -18.25 8.71 -28.25
C ALA A 232 -18.19 9.82 -27.17
N MET A 233 -18.53 9.49 -25.93
CA MET A 233 -18.53 10.43 -24.80
C MET A 233 -17.13 10.96 -24.50
N ILE A 234 -16.10 10.11 -24.45
CA ILE A 234 -14.76 10.51 -24.00
C ILE A 234 -14.04 11.48 -24.94
N ARG A 235 -14.50 11.60 -26.20
CA ARG A 235 -13.98 12.58 -27.15
C ARG A 235 -14.10 14.01 -26.61
N GLU A 236 -15.19 14.36 -25.93
CA GLU A 236 -15.39 15.73 -25.47
C GLU A 236 -14.43 16.13 -24.33
N PRO A 237 -14.25 15.33 -23.26
CA PRO A 237 -13.18 15.57 -22.29
C PRO A 237 -11.78 15.67 -22.90
N ILE A 238 -11.43 14.81 -23.86
CA ILE A 238 -10.11 14.85 -24.50
C ILE A 238 -9.94 16.15 -25.31
N ARG A 239 -10.96 16.55 -26.09
CA ARG A 239 -10.97 17.83 -26.83
C ARG A 239 -10.87 19.02 -25.91
N LEU A 240 -11.59 19.00 -24.79
CA LEU A 240 -11.52 20.05 -23.77
C LEU A 240 -10.11 20.17 -23.20
N MET A 241 -9.52 19.06 -22.77
CA MET A 241 -8.13 19.04 -22.29
C MET A 241 -7.15 19.57 -23.34
N ALA A 242 -7.28 19.11 -24.59
CA ALA A 242 -6.42 19.53 -25.69
C ALA A 242 -6.60 21.00 -26.09
N ARG A 243 -7.75 21.63 -25.80
CA ARG A 243 -7.94 23.08 -26.00
C ARG A 243 -7.15 23.91 -24.98
N HIS A 244 -6.94 23.40 -23.76
CA HIS A 244 -6.33 24.16 -22.66
C HIS A 244 -4.86 23.83 -22.38
N ILE A 245 -4.44 22.58 -22.62
CA ILE A 245 -3.05 22.15 -22.41
C ILE A 245 -2.40 22.04 -23.78
N PRO A 246 -1.35 22.81 -24.16
CA PRO A 246 -0.71 22.74 -25.49
C PRO A 246 -0.01 21.39 -25.74
N PRO A 247 0.34 21.04 -27.00
CA PRO A 247 1.12 19.84 -27.28
C PRO A 247 2.44 19.82 -26.52
N GLY A 248 2.81 18.68 -25.95
CA GLY A 248 4.03 18.51 -25.16
C GLY A 248 3.92 17.40 -24.12
N ALA A 249 4.98 17.21 -23.33
CA ALA A 249 5.10 16.10 -22.38
C ALA A 249 3.94 15.99 -21.39
N LEU A 250 3.42 17.12 -20.90
CA LEU A 250 2.25 17.14 -20.01
C LEU A 250 1.00 16.62 -20.74
N ARG A 251 0.69 17.14 -21.94
CA ARG A 251 -0.46 16.68 -22.72
C ARG A 251 -0.34 15.18 -23.03
N ASP A 252 0.84 14.71 -23.41
CA ASP A 252 1.07 13.29 -23.71
C ASP A 252 0.85 12.40 -22.47
N HIS A 253 1.23 12.87 -21.28
CA HIS A 253 0.94 12.17 -20.03
C HIS A 253 -0.56 12.10 -19.72
N LEU A 254 -1.29 13.21 -19.87
CA LEU A 254 -2.74 13.24 -19.66
C LEU A 254 -3.47 12.37 -20.69
N LEU A 255 -3.08 12.42 -21.96
CA LEU A 255 -3.60 11.58 -23.03
C LEU A 255 -3.34 10.09 -22.76
N ARG A 256 -2.16 9.74 -22.24
CA ARG A 256 -1.85 8.36 -21.86
C ARG A 256 -2.86 7.81 -20.84
N ARG A 257 -3.40 8.62 -19.92
CA ARG A 257 -4.50 8.18 -19.05
C ARG A 257 -5.76 7.85 -19.87
N HIS A 258 -6.15 8.72 -20.79
CA HIS A 258 -7.35 8.54 -21.60
C HIS A 258 -7.25 7.30 -22.50
N PHE A 259 -6.11 7.11 -23.17
CA PHE A 259 -5.89 5.91 -23.97
C PHE A 259 -5.93 4.63 -23.13
N ARG A 260 -5.28 4.62 -21.96
CA ARG A 260 -5.25 3.42 -21.11
C ARG A 260 -6.57 3.08 -20.45
N LEU A 261 -7.24 4.08 -19.87
CA LEU A 261 -8.40 3.85 -19.00
C LEU A 261 -9.74 3.98 -19.72
N ASP A 262 -9.78 4.68 -20.85
CA ASP A 262 -11.04 4.87 -21.59
C ASP A 262 -11.03 4.14 -22.94
N ALA A 263 -10.01 4.34 -23.78
CA ALA A 263 -10.02 3.84 -25.15
C ALA A 263 -9.61 2.35 -25.23
N PHE A 264 -8.36 2.03 -24.91
CA PHE A 264 -7.82 0.66 -25.00
C PHE A 264 -8.45 -0.29 -23.97
N ALA A 265 -9.01 0.24 -22.88
CA ALA A 265 -9.83 -0.55 -21.96
C ALA A 265 -11.04 -1.20 -22.65
N GLN A 266 -11.59 -0.60 -23.72
CA GLN A 266 -12.68 -1.19 -24.49
C GLN A 266 -12.22 -2.37 -25.37
N LEU A 267 -10.92 -2.55 -25.56
CA LEU A 267 -10.31 -3.67 -26.28
C LEU A 267 -9.91 -4.84 -25.34
N GLY A 268 -10.54 -4.90 -24.15
CA GLY A 268 -10.34 -5.93 -23.14
C GLY A 268 -11.51 -6.92 -23.08
N SER A 269 -12.04 -7.19 -21.88
CA SER A 269 -13.12 -8.17 -21.69
C SER A 269 -14.40 -7.83 -22.47
N VAL A 270 -14.80 -6.55 -22.50
CA VAL A 270 -15.99 -6.10 -23.24
C VAL A 270 -15.87 -6.37 -24.74
N PHE A 271 -14.66 -6.28 -25.30
CA PHE A 271 -14.38 -6.65 -26.69
C PHE A 271 -14.58 -8.14 -26.94
N LEU A 272 -14.17 -8.99 -25.99
CA LEU A 272 -14.37 -10.44 -26.09
C LEU A 272 -15.84 -10.83 -26.00
N GLU A 273 -16.61 -10.13 -25.17
CA GLU A 273 -18.04 -10.36 -24.98
C GLU A 273 -18.89 -9.85 -26.16
N SER A 274 -18.35 -8.95 -26.97
CA SER A 274 -19.02 -8.37 -28.14
C SER A 274 -19.05 -9.34 -29.34
N ASP A 275 -20.05 -9.22 -30.21
CA ASP A 275 -20.09 -9.90 -31.50
C ASP A 275 -19.10 -9.29 -32.52
N ASP A 276 -18.94 -9.93 -33.68
CA ASP A 276 -17.95 -9.54 -34.69
C ASP A 276 -18.20 -8.16 -35.32
N ILE A 277 -19.47 -7.75 -35.47
CA ILE A 277 -19.82 -6.43 -36.01
C ILE A 277 -19.40 -5.37 -35.01
N ARG A 278 -19.81 -5.57 -33.75
CA ARG A 278 -19.54 -4.66 -32.66
C ARG A 278 -18.04 -4.54 -32.35
N ARG A 279 -17.28 -5.63 -32.45
CA ARG A 279 -15.79 -5.59 -32.34
C ARG A 279 -15.18 -4.68 -33.40
N LYS A 280 -15.62 -4.78 -34.65
CA LYS A 280 -15.14 -3.91 -35.74
C LYS A 280 -15.45 -2.44 -35.48
N ASP A 281 -16.64 -2.14 -34.98
CA ASP A 281 -17.03 -0.77 -34.65
C ASP A 281 -16.20 -0.19 -33.49
N ILE A 282 -15.97 -0.98 -32.42
CA ILE A 282 -15.12 -0.57 -31.30
C ILE A 282 -13.69 -0.29 -31.79
N ALA A 283 -13.10 -1.18 -32.57
CA ALA A 283 -11.76 -1.01 -33.10
C ALA A 283 -11.65 0.23 -33.99
N ARG A 284 -12.67 0.50 -34.83
CA ARG A 284 -12.75 1.72 -35.67
C ARG A 284 -12.81 3.00 -34.84
N GLU A 285 -13.64 3.03 -33.79
CA GLU A 285 -13.73 4.20 -32.92
C GLU A 285 -12.43 4.46 -32.15
N VAL A 286 -11.75 3.40 -31.70
CA VAL A 286 -10.42 3.53 -31.09
C VAL A 286 -9.39 4.02 -32.10
N ALA A 287 -9.43 3.54 -33.35
CA ALA A 287 -8.55 4.01 -34.42
C ALA A 287 -8.74 5.50 -34.71
N ALA A 288 -9.98 5.98 -34.77
CA ALA A 288 -10.28 7.39 -34.94
C ALA A 288 -9.78 8.27 -33.77
N LEU A 289 -9.81 7.77 -32.53
CA LEU A 289 -9.16 8.46 -31.39
C LEU A 289 -7.64 8.50 -31.55
N CYS A 290 -7.04 7.40 -32.04
CA CYS A 290 -5.61 7.33 -32.27
C CYS A 290 -5.16 8.31 -33.37
N GLU A 291 -5.89 8.39 -34.48
CA GLU A 291 -5.61 9.33 -35.57
C GLU A 291 -5.57 10.79 -35.09
N GLU A 292 -6.44 11.16 -34.15
CA GLU A 292 -6.56 12.53 -33.65
C GLU A 292 -5.53 12.86 -32.55
N TRP A 293 -5.21 11.92 -31.64
CA TRP A 293 -4.45 12.23 -30.42
C TRP A 293 -3.33 11.26 -30.04
N TYR A 294 -3.07 10.20 -30.79
CA TYR A 294 -2.01 9.24 -30.46
C TYR A 294 -0.65 9.70 -30.99
N THR A 295 0.14 10.35 -30.13
CA THR A 295 1.47 10.86 -30.45
C THR A 295 2.58 9.85 -30.10
N PRO A 296 3.81 10.02 -30.63
CA PRO A 296 4.97 9.25 -30.18
C PRO A 296 5.21 9.38 -28.66
N GLY A 297 4.98 10.57 -28.09
CA GLY A 297 5.12 10.80 -26.66
C GLY A 297 4.08 10.03 -25.83
N VAL A 298 2.85 9.85 -26.34
CA VAL A 298 1.86 8.95 -25.73
C VAL A 298 2.33 7.51 -25.83
N HIS A 299 2.75 7.06 -27.03
CA HIS A 299 3.23 5.69 -27.28
C HIS A 299 4.32 5.25 -26.29
N GLU A 300 5.33 6.09 -26.09
CA GLU A 300 6.45 5.83 -25.17
C GLU A 300 5.98 5.64 -23.72
N ARG A 301 4.88 6.28 -23.31
CA ARG A 301 4.33 6.21 -21.95
C ARG A 301 3.36 5.05 -21.73
N LEU A 302 2.99 4.33 -22.79
CA LEU A 302 2.11 3.16 -22.70
C LEU A 302 2.87 1.90 -22.29
N ASN A 303 2.14 0.95 -21.70
CA ASN A 303 2.67 -0.39 -21.44
C ASN A 303 2.71 -1.22 -22.75
N SER A 304 3.33 -2.39 -22.69
CA SER A 304 3.48 -3.26 -23.86
C SER A 304 2.14 -3.62 -24.52
N ILE A 305 1.14 -4.04 -23.74
CA ILE A 305 -0.15 -4.49 -24.31
C ILE A 305 -0.89 -3.35 -25.02
N ASP A 306 -0.88 -2.15 -24.45
CA ASP A 306 -1.57 -0.99 -25.02
C ASP A 306 -0.87 -0.52 -26.32
N ARG A 307 0.47 -0.58 -26.38
CA ARG A 307 1.21 -0.32 -27.64
C ARG A 307 0.86 -1.35 -28.72
N GLN A 308 0.70 -2.61 -28.35
CA GLN A 308 0.33 -3.67 -29.28
C GLN A 308 -1.11 -3.54 -29.76
N ARG A 309 -2.05 -3.16 -28.88
CA ARG A 309 -3.43 -2.82 -29.25
C ARG A 309 -3.45 -1.71 -30.30
N ALA A 310 -2.71 -0.63 -30.06
CA ALA A 310 -2.62 0.49 -31.00
C ALA A 310 -2.11 0.06 -32.39
N GLY A 311 -1.16 -0.89 -32.44
CA GLY A 311 -0.61 -1.42 -33.69
C GLY A 311 -1.42 -2.55 -34.34
N ALA A 312 -2.58 -2.91 -33.80
CA ALA A 312 -3.42 -4.02 -34.27
C ALA A 312 -4.87 -3.62 -34.51
N LEU A 313 -5.17 -2.32 -34.65
CA LEU A 313 -6.54 -1.82 -34.75
C LEU A 313 -7.28 -2.26 -36.03
N ASP A 314 -6.55 -2.69 -37.04
CA ASP A 314 -7.04 -3.29 -38.29
C ASP A 314 -7.10 -4.84 -38.26
N ASP A 315 -6.49 -5.48 -37.24
CA ASP A 315 -6.44 -6.93 -37.05
C ASP A 315 -7.29 -7.36 -35.85
N ILE A 316 -8.59 -7.55 -36.10
CA ILE A 316 -9.56 -7.94 -35.07
C ILE A 316 -9.18 -9.27 -34.40
N ASP A 317 -8.66 -10.24 -35.15
CA ASP A 317 -8.25 -11.52 -34.59
C ASP A 317 -7.09 -11.37 -33.61
N ARG A 318 -6.12 -10.49 -33.92
CA ARG A 318 -5.05 -10.14 -32.99
C ARG A 318 -5.55 -9.41 -31.76
N LEU A 319 -6.49 -8.47 -31.90
CA LEU A 319 -7.11 -7.80 -30.74
C LEU A 319 -7.84 -8.80 -29.84
N VAL A 320 -8.59 -9.75 -30.42
CA VAL A 320 -9.23 -10.84 -29.66
C VAL A 320 -8.18 -11.70 -28.94
N ARG A 321 -7.06 -12.04 -29.58
CA ARG A 321 -5.97 -12.77 -28.93
C ARG A 321 -5.37 -11.97 -27.76
N LEU A 322 -5.03 -10.70 -27.95
CA LEU A 322 -4.49 -9.84 -26.89
C LEU A 322 -5.45 -9.73 -25.69
N ALA A 323 -6.75 -9.55 -25.96
CA ALA A 323 -7.77 -9.49 -24.92
C ALA A 323 -7.92 -10.84 -24.17
N ARG A 324 -7.80 -11.98 -24.87
CA ARG A 324 -7.77 -13.31 -24.24
C ARG A 324 -6.54 -13.47 -23.33
N ILE A 325 -5.37 -13.01 -23.78
CA ILE A 325 -4.13 -13.06 -22.99
C ILE A 325 -4.25 -12.17 -21.74
N GLU A 326 -4.84 -10.98 -21.85
CA GLU A 326 -5.06 -10.04 -20.73
C GLU A 326 -6.12 -10.53 -19.73
N SER A 327 -7.09 -11.33 -20.17
CA SER A 327 -8.13 -11.89 -19.30
C SER A 327 -7.77 -13.26 -18.72
N ALA A 328 -6.82 -13.99 -19.33
CA ALA A 328 -6.44 -15.34 -18.90
C ALA A 328 -5.93 -15.38 -17.44
N THR A 329 -6.31 -16.40 -16.68
CA THR A 329 -5.75 -16.59 -15.33
C THR A 329 -4.41 -17.31 -15.42
N VAL A 330 -3.41 -16.87 -14.64
CA VAL A 330 -2.13 -17.60 -14.52
C VAL A 330 -2.35 -18.84 -13.64
N ARG A 331 -2.42 -20.02 -14.27
CA ARG A 331 -2.41 -21.30 -13.55
C ARG A 331 -0.99 -21.61 -13.14
N ARG A 332 -0.74 -21.84 -11.86
CA ARG A 332 0.61 -22.03 -11.34
C ARG A 332 0.62 -23.03 -10.19
N ARG A 333 1.62 -23.90 -10.18
CA ARG A 333 1.85 -24.89 -9.13
C ARG A 333 3.34 -24.96 -8.81
N LEU A 334 3.68 -24.91 -7.53
CA LEU A 334 5.05 -25.14 -7.05
C LEU A 334 5.31 -26.65 -6.93
N THR A 335 6.32 -27.17 -7.62
CA THR A 335 6.67 -28.61 -7.63
C THR A 335 7.94 -28.92 -6.85
N GLY A 336 8.77 -27.91 -6.57
CA GLY A 336 10.01 -28.08 -5.81
C GLY A 336 10.59 -26.77 -5.30
N LEU A 337 11.23 -26.85 -4.15
CA LEU A 337 11.89 -25.74 -3.48
C LEU A 337 13.10 -26.28 -2.72
N ARG A 338 14.31 -25.97 -3.19
CA ARG A 338 15.55 -26.50 -2.60
C ARG A 338 16.71 -25.53 -2.72
N TRP A 339 17.71 -25.71 -1.88
CA TRP A 339 18.99 -25.04 -2.04
C TRP A 339 19.87 -25.74 -3.09
N ASP A 340 20.70 -24.94 -3.76
CA ASP A 340 21.78 -25.37 -4.67
C ASP A 340 22.95 -24.39 -4.53
N GLY A 341 23.94 -24.75 -3.71
CA GLY A 341 24.89 -23.77 -3.17
C GLY A 341 24.16 -22.63 -2.46
N ASP A 342 24.50 -21.39 -2.81
CA ASP A 342 23.86 -20.18 -2.27
C ASP A 342 22.60 -19.77 -3.04
N ARG A 343 22.15 -20.56 -4.01
CA ARG A 343 20.94 -20.27 -4.79
C ARG A 343 19.73 -21.05 -4.28
N LEU A 344 18.59 -20.38 -4.23
CA LEU A 344 17.31 -21.03 -3.97
C LEU A 344 16.69 -21.45 -5.31
N VAL A 345 16.68 -22.75 -5.60
CA VAL A 345 16.09 -23.30 -6.82
C VAL A 345 14.62 -23.55 -6.59
N VAL A 346 13.81 -22.87 -7.41
CA VAL A 346 12.35 -23.00 -7.43
C VAL A 346 11.95 -23.71 -8.70
N THR A 347 11.19 -24.80 -8.57
CA THR A 347 10.60 -25.51 -9.71
C THR A 347 9.09 -25.50 -9.63
N GLY A 348 8.43 -25.41 -10.77
CA GLY A 348 6.98 -25.37 -10.83
C GLY A 348 6.44 -25.58 -12.22
N ALA A 349 5.12 -25.48 -12.35
CA ALA A 349 4.42 -25.42 -13.62
C ALA A 349 3.65 -24.10 -13.71
N ALA A 350 3.63 -23.48 -14.89
CA ALA A 350 2.94 -22.22 -15.12
C ALA A 350 2.34 -22.12 -16.53
N ARG A 351 1.01 -21.95 -16.52
CA ARG A 351 -0.01 -21.80 -17.57
C ARG A 351 -0.60 -20.41 -17.75
N LEU A 352 -0.96 -19.98 -18.95
CA LEU A 352 -2.17 -19.17 -19.11
C LEU A 352 -3.37 -20.12 -19.30
N ASP A 353 -4.45 -19.90 -18.55
CA ASP A 353 -5.65 -20.74 -18.67
C ASP A 353 -6.31 -20.59 -20.05
N GLY A 354 -6.71 -21.69 -20.66
CA GLY A 354 -7.28 -21.71 -22.02
C GLY A 354 -6.30 -21.41 -23.16
N ILE A 355 -5.00 -21.25 -22.88
CA ILE A 355 -3.97 -20.95 -23.90
C ILE A 355 -2.87 -22.02 -23.83
N SER A 356 -2.57 -22.63 -24.98
CA SER A 356 -1.64 -23.77 -25.09
C SER A 356 -0.19 -23.38 -25.35
N ARG A 357 0.07 -22.11 -25.70
CA ARG A 357 1.41 -21.55 -25.97
C ARG A 357 1.71 -20.44 -24.97
N ASP A 358 3.00 -20.23 -24.73
CA ASP A 358 3.55 -19.05 -24.08
C ASP A 358 4.99 -18.86 -24.57
N ASP A 359 5.47 -17.63 -24.59
CA ASP A 359 6.79 -17.26 -25.11
C ASP A 359 7.87 -17.33 -24.03
N GLY A 360 7.47 -17.13 -22.77
CA GLY A 360 8.41 -17.09 -21.65
C GLY A 360 7.75 -17.27 -20.30
N VAL A 361 8.55 -17.69 -19.33
CA VAL A 361 8.20 -17.64 -17.92
C VAL A 361 9.40 -17.21 -17.09
N ALA A 362 9.13 -16.38 -16.09
CA ALA A 362 10.09 -15.90 -15.13
C ALA A 362 9.50 -15.93 -13.72
N LEU A 363 10.37 -15.92 -12.72
CA LEU A 363 9.98 -15.55 -11.36
C LEU A 363 10.20 -14.05 -11.16
N VAL A 364 9.24 -13.41 -10.51
CA VAL A 364 9.33 -12.00 -10.12
C VAL A 364 9.23 -11.96 -8.60
N LEU A 365 10.30 -11.51 -7.96
CA LEU A 365 10.35 -11.26 -6.53
C LEU A 365 10.08 -9.78 -6.32
N ARG A 366 9.06 -9.45 -5.52
CA ARG A 366 8.73 -8.05 -5.19
C ARG A 366 8.90 -7.81 -3.70
N SER A 367 9.60 -6.75 -3.32
CA SER A 367 9.74 -6.38 -1.92
C SER A 367 8.42 -5.87 -1.34
N ARG A 368 8.15 -6.20 -0.07
CA ARG A 368 7.02 -5.66 0.69
C ARG A 368 7.29 -4.28 1.27
N TYR A 369 8.56 -3.94 1.46
CA TYR A 369 8.96 -2.66 2.04
C TYR A 369 9.16 -1.58 0.98
N ASP A 370 9.60 -1.99 -0.21
CA ASP A 370 9.67 -1.13 -1.39
C ASP A 370 8.94 -1.79 -2.57
N PRO A 371 7.72 -1.35 -2.89
CA PRO A 371 6.96 -1.89 -4.02
C PRO A 371 7.62 -1.70 -5.39
N HIS A 372 8.61 -0.79 -5.52
CA HIS A 372 9.37 -0.56 -6.74
C HIS A 372 10.58 -1.49 -6.88
N ALA A 373 11.03 -2.10 -5.77
CA ALA A 373 12.11 -3.08 -5.79
C ALA A 373 11.60 -4.44 -6.28
N GLU A 374 11.99 -4.81 -7.50
CA GLU A 374 11.69 -6.10 -8.13
C GLU A 374 12.95 -6.78 -8.67
N LEU A 375 13.05 -8.09 -8.46
CA LEU A 375 14.04 -8.95 -9.10
C LEU A 375 13.32 -9.92 -10.06
N VAL A 376 13.67 -9.85 -11.35
CA VAL A 376 13.18 -10.78 -12.37
C VAL A 376 14.23 -11.87 -12.61
N VAL A 377 13.85 -13.11 -12.37
CA VAL A 377 14.70 -14.30 -12.55
C VAL A 377 14.16 -15.11 -13.74
N PRO A 378 14.87 -15.12 -14.88
CA PRO A 378 14.47 -15.93 -16.03
C PRO A 378 14.36 -17.41 -15.65
N ALA A 379 13.26 -18.07 -16.02
CA ALA A 379 13.08 -19.49 -15.76
C ALA A 379 13.37 -20.31 -17.03
N ARG A 380 14.05 -21.44 -16.88
CA ARG A 380 14.24 -22.41 -17.97
C ARG A 380 13.03 -23.33 -18.03
N ARG A 381 12.38 -23.41 -19.19
CA ARG A 381 11.27 -24.34 -19.41
C ARG A 381 11.73 -25.70 -19.91
N LYS A 382 11.03 -26.74 -19.49
CA LYS A 382 11.06 -28.08 -20.09
C LYS A 382 9.65 -28.66 -20.05
N GLY A 383 8.96 -28.64 -21.19
CA GLY A 383 7.53 -28.98 -21.25
C GLY A 383 6.67 -27.99 -20.46
N GLY A 384 5.74 -28.48 -19.65
CA GLY A 384 4.87 -27.65 -18.79
C GLY A 384 5.54 -27.13 -17.52
N GLU A 385 6.79 -27.51 -17.26
CA GLU A 385 7.52 -27.15 -16.04
C GLU A 385 8.60 -26.10 -16.29
N PHE A 386 8.92 -25.36 -15.24
CA PHE A 386 9.98 -24.35 -15.21
C PHE A 386 10.94 -24.61 -14.03
N VAL A 387 12.18 -24.20 -14.21
CA VAL A 387 13.22 -24.17 -13.17
C VAL A 387 13.82 -22.77 -13.12
N ALA A 388 13.82 -22.15 -11.96
CA ALA A 388 14.33 -20.80 -11.74
C ALA A 388 15.28 -20.79 -10.53
N PRO A 389 16.61 -20.69 -10.75
CA PRO A 389 17.58 -20.51 -9.68
C PRO A 389 17.64 -19.05 -9.26
N ILE A 390 17.23 -18.76 -8.03
CA ILE A 390 17.26 -17.41 -7.46
C ILE A 390 18.60 -17.20 -6.77
N ASP A 391 19.34 -16.18 -7.20
CA ASP A 391 20.50 -15.69 -6.47
C ASP A 391 20.04 -14.82 -5.31
N VAL A 392 19.98 -15.39 -4.11
CA VAL A 392 19.45 -14.69 -2.93
C VAL A 392 20.41 -13.64 -2.39
N ALA A 393 21.69 -13.65 -2.82
CA ALA A 393 22.65 -12.61 -2.46
C ALA A 393 22.34 -11.27 -3.16
N ALA A 394 21.55 -11.29 -4.24
CA ALA A 394 21.07 -10.10 -4.93
C ALA A 394 19.84 -9.45 -4.26
N LEU A 395 19.32 -10.04 -3.17
CA LEU A 395 18.18 -9.51 -2.45
C LEU A 395 18.65 -8.66 -1.27
N ASP A 396 18.11 -7.45 -1.17
CA ASP A 396 18.25 -6.63 0.02
C ASP A 396 17.47 -7.21 1.20
N SER A 397 17.82 -6.75 2.41
CA SER A 397 17.08 -7.07 3.62
C SER A 397 15.61 -6.70 3.51
N GLY A 398 14.75 -7.63 3.89
CA GLY A 398 13.30 -7.45 3.89
C GLY A 398 12.54 -8.69 3.46
N ILE A 399 11.27 -8.50 3.13
CA ILE A 399 10.38 -9.59 2.74
C ILE A 399 10.12 -9.51 1.24
N TRP A 400 10.40 -10.60 0.55
CA TRP A 400 10.25 -10.72 -0.91
C TRP A 400 9.15 -11.72 -1.25
N ASP A 401 8.13 -11.26 -1.98
CA ASP A 401 6.99 -12.06 -2.42
C ASP A 401 7.23 -12.62 -3.83
N LEU A 402 7.14 -13.96 -3.97
CA LEU A 402 7.39 -14.67 -5.21
C LEU A 402 6.15 -14.77 -6.12
N ARG A 403 6.26 -14.26 -7.35
CA ARG A 403 5.26 -14.40 -8.40
C ARG A 403 5.86 -15.17 -9.56
N VAL A 404 5.02 -15.91 -10.28
CA VAL A 404 5.36 -16.36 -11.63
C VAL A 404 4.82 -15.34 -12.62
N ALA A 405 5.66 -14.91 -13.55
CA ALA A 405 5.29 -14.14 -14.73
C ALA A 405 5.28 -15.07 -15.94
N VAL A 406 4.16 -15.11 -16.67
CA VAL A 406 4.04 -15.81 -17.96
C VAL A 406 3.88 -14.76 -19.04
N GLU A 407 4.74 -14.81 -20.04
CA GLU A 407 4.77 -13.88 -21.17
C GLU A 407 4.24 -14.59 -22.42
N LEU A 408 3.37 -13.90 -23.16
CA LEU A 408 2.93 -14.31 -24.48
C LEU A 408 2.62 -13.08 -25.31
N GLU A 409 3.15 -13.05 -26.54
CA GLU A 409 3.08 -11.92 -27.47
C GLU A 409 3.45 -10.61 -26.75
N GLY A 410 4.52 -10.58 -25.95
CA GLY A 410 4.96 -9.40 -25.19
C GLY A 410 4.01 -8.92 -24.09
N VAL A 411 2.92 -9.65 -23.80
CA VAL A 411 2.01 -9.39 -22.68
C VAL A 411 2.41 -10.28 -21.50
N VAL A 412 2.69 -9.66 -20.36
CA VAL A 412 3.10 -10.37 -19.13
C VAL A 412 1.94 -10.47 -18.16
N ARG A 413 1.64 -11.68 -17.69
CA ARG A 413 0.65 -11.95 -16.65
C ARG A 413 1.31 -12.56 -15.43
N HIS A 414 0.88 -12.13 -14.25
CA HIS A 414 1.47 -12.55 -12.98
C HIS A 414 0.51 -13.37 -12.13
N GLY A 415 1.05 -14.32 -11.36
CA GLY A 415 0.32 -15.03 -10.30
C GLY A 415 1.21 -15.30 -9.09
N ARG A 416 0.70 -15.13 -7.86
CA ARG A 416 1.44 -15.51 -6.64
C ARG A 416 1.68 -17.01 -6.62
N LEU A 417 2.93 -17.41 -6.36
CA LEU A 417 3.35 -18.80 -6.30
C LEU A 417 3.28 -19.32 -4.85
N GLY A 418 3.02 -20.61 -4.66
CA GLY A 418 3.16 -21.32 -3.39
C GLY A 418 1.85 -21.85 -2.80
N ALA A 419 0.73 -21.15 -2.96
CA ALA A 419 -0.56 -21.60 -2.44
C ALA A 419 -0.95 -22.98 -3.01
N GLU A 420 -0.87 -23.12 -4.33
CA GLU A 420 -0.95 -24.40 -5.02
C GLU A 420 0.46 -24.99 -5.14
N ARG A 421 0.69 -26.11 -4.45
CA ARG A 421 1.97 -26.82 -4.42
C ARG A 421 1.78 -28.33 -4.24
N ASP A 422 2.74 -29.10 -4.72
CA ASP A 422 2.74 -30.54 -4.51
C ASP A 422 2.97 -30.89 -3.03
N LYS A 423 2.39 -32.00 -2.57
CA LYS A 423 2.45 -32.43 -1.15
C LYS A 423 3.87 -32.68 -0.64
N SER A 424 4.80 -33.02 -1.55
CA SER A 424 6.22 -33.24 -1.25
C SER A 424 6.99 -31.94 -1.00
N VAL A 425 6.44 -30.78 -1.38
CA VAL A 425 7.12 -29.50 -1.25
C VAL A 425 7.08 -29.04 0.19
N THR A 426 8.25 -29.01 0.82
CA THR A 426 8.46 -28.47 2.16
C THR A 426 9.30 -27.19 2.07
N ARG A 427 9.26 -26.38 3.14
CA ARG A 427 10.19 -25.24 3.24
C ARG A 427 11.60 -25.81 3.46
N PRO A 428 12.62 -25.37 2.69
CA PRO A 428 13.98 -25.72 3.01
C PRO A 428 14.41 -25.03 4.31
N GLU A 429 15.40 -25.61 5.00
CA GLU A 429 15.98 -24.98 6.18
C GLU A 429 16.56 -23.60 5.83
N PRO A 430 16.45 -22.61 6.74
CA PRO A 430 17.14 -21.32 6.60
C PRO A 430 18.63 -21.49 6.33
N ARG A 431 19.25 -20.49 5.70
CA ARG A 431 20.71 -20.43 5.49
C ARG A 431 21.26 -19.06 5.78
N LEU A 432 22.54 -19.01 6.16
CA LEU A 432 23.34 -17.80 6.07
C LEU A 432 23.92 -17.69 4.66
N VAL A 433 23.66 -16.58 4.00
CA VAL A 433 24.27 -16.22 2.70
C VAL A 433 25.00 -14.90 2.89
N GLY A 434 26.32 -14.94 2.84
CA GLY A 434 27.15 -13.84 3.34
C GLY A 434 26.89 -13.59 4.82
N GLU A 435 26.46 -12.37 5.16
CA GLU A 435 26.10 -11.98 6.54
C GLU A 435 24.58 -12.06 6.81
N MET A 436 23.78 -12.38 5.78
CA MET A 436 22.33 -12.32 5.86
C MET A 436 21.71 -13.69 6.14
N ALA A 437 20.74 -13.73 7.05
CA ALA A 437 19.89 -14.90 7.21
C ALA A 437 18.78 -14.90 6.14
N VAL A 438 18.69 -15.97 5.35
CA VAL A 438 17.69 -16.12 4.28
C VAL A 438 16.74 -17.26 4.63
N LEU A 439 15.46 -16.93 4.76
CA LEU A 439 14.41 -17.82 5.27
C LEU A 439 13.24 -17.91 4.28
N PRO A 440 13.22 -18.93 3.40
CA PRO A 440 12.03 -19.23 2.61
C PRO A 440 10.89 -19.70 3.51
N TYR A 441 9.70 -19.14 3.32
CA TYR A 441 8.52 -19.50 4.12
C TYR A 441 7.23 -19.41 3.32
N PHE A 442 6.19 -20.07 3.84
CA PHE A 442 4.83 -19.95 3.33
C PHE A 442 4.02 -19.01 4.23
N THR A 443 3.38 -18.02 3.63
CA THR A 443 2.51 -17.07 4.33
C THR A 443 1.35 -17.78 5.03
N ARG A 444 1.00 -17.31 6.24
CA ARG A 444 -0.01 -17.94 7.10
C ARG A 444 -1.41 -17.94 6.48
N ASP A 445 -1.82 -16.81 5.91
CA ASP A 445 -3.20 -16.61 5.49
C ASP A 445 -3.53 -17.31 4.17
N ASN A 446 -2.57 -17.30 3.23
CA ASN A 446 -2.82 -17.69 1.84
C ASN A 446 -1.90 -18.81 1.34
N GLY A 447 -0.92 -19.26 2.14
CA GLY A 447 0.02 -20.32 1.77
C GLY A 447 0.98 -19.94 0.64
N ASN A 448 1.07 -18.67 0.24
CA ASN A 448 1.99 -18.20 -0.80
C ASN A 448 3.45 -18.24 -0.32
N LEU A 449 4.37 -18.50 -1.24
CA LEU A 449 5.82 -18.52 -1.00
C LEU A 449 6.38 -17.09 -0.95
N SER A 450 7.21 -16.85 0.06
CA SER A 450 7.96 -15.63 0.28
C SER A 450 9.35 -15.96 0.82
N ILE A 451 10.30 -15.03 0.69
CA ILE A 451 11.63 -15.11 1.29
C ILE A 451 11.76 -13.96 2.29
N ASP A 452 12.11 -14.27 3.52
CA ASP A 452 12.51 -13.29 4.52
C ASP A 452 14.04 -13.22 4.54
N VAL A 453 14.59 -12.06 4.21
CA VAL A 453 16.01 -11.76 4.24
C VAL A 453 16.25 -10.89 5.46
N GLY A 454 16.86 -11.45 6.50
CA GLY A 454 17.19 -10.78 7.75
C GLY A 454 16.37 -11.17 8.97
N GLY A 455 15.29 -11.96 8.81
CA GLY A 455 14.49 -12.43 9.93
C GLY A 455 13.50 -11.40 10.46
N HIS A 456 12.81 -10.70 9.56
CA HIS A 456 11.82 -9.68 9.90
C HIS A 456 10.51 -10.26 10.44
N VAL A 457 10.13 -11.44 9.96
CA VAL A 457 8.86 -12.12 10.30
C VAL A 457 9.06 -13.59 10.65
N VAL A 458 10.12 -14.22 10.16
CA VAL A 458 10.51 -15.58 10.50
C VAL A 458 11.64 -15.55 11.52
N ASP A 459 11.44 -16.20 12.67
CA ASP A 459 12.49 -16.37 13.67
C ASP A 459 13.70 -17.07 13.05
N VAL A 460 14.87 -16.44 13.19
CA VAL A 460 16.12 -17.01 12.70
C VAL A 460 16.57 -18.13 13.63
N PRO A 461 16.71 -19.38 13.15
CA PRO A 461 17.21 -20.46 13.98
C PRO A 461 18.68 -20.22 14.33
N GLY A 462 19.03 -20.33 15.61
CA GLY A 462 20.41 -20.20 16.06
C GLY A 462 20.56 -20.62 17.51
N ALA A 463 21.79 -20.97 17.87
CA ALA A 463 22.18 -21.40 19.20
C ALA A 463 23.43 -20.66 19.64
N VAL A 464 23.47 -20.28 20.90
CA VAL A 464 24.65 -19.66 21.52
C VAL A 464 24.98 -20.44 22.77
N ARG A 465 26.16 -21.07 22.79
CA ARG A 465 26.59 -21.91 23.90
C ARG A 465 27.74 -21.27 24.66
N LEU A 466 27.63 -21.27 25.98
CA LEU A 466 28.67 -20.84 26.89
C LEU A 466 29.64 -21.99 27.14
N LEU A 467 30.91 -21.77 26.80
CA LEU A 467 31.97 -22.74 27.02
C LEU A 467 32.56 -22.61 28.43
N ARG A 468 32.79 -21.37 28.88
CA ARG A 468 33.32 -21.09 30.21
C ARG A 468 33.15 -19.64 30.63
N THR A 469 33.19 -19.41 31.93
CA THR A 469 33.29 -18.07 32.50
C THR A 469 34.37 -17.99 33.57
N ARG A 470 35.02 -16.83 33.68
CA ARG A 470 36.04 -16.57 34.70
C ARG A 470 35.94 -15.15 35.22
N TRP A 471 36.06 -14.99 36.52
CA TRP A 471 36.16 -13.66 37.12
C TRP A 471 37.48 -13.00 36.78
N SER A 472 37.41 -11.73 36.36
CA SER A 472 38.58 -10.88 36.08
C SER A 472 38.61 -9.67 37.03
N LEU A 473 39.69 -8.89 37.03
CA LEU A 473 39.81 -7.69 37.86
C LEU A 473 38.71 -6.66 37.51
N GLY A 474 38.38 -5.78 38.46
CA GLY A 474 37.51 -4.62 38.18
C GLY A 474 36.02 -4.93 37.94
N HIS A 475 35.44 -5.88 38.68
CA HIS A 475 34.00 -6.19 38.66
C HIS A 475 33.47 -6.86 37.37
N ARG A 476 34.38 -7.44 36.57
CA ARG A 476 34.08 -8.02 35.26
C ARG A 476 34.07 -9.55 35.28
N LEU A 477 33.10 -10.12 34.58
CA LEU A 477 33.05 -11.54 34.27
C LEU A 477 33.55 -11.71 32.84
N GLN A 478 34.54 -12.56 32.61
CA GLN A 478 34.96 -12.95 31.26
C GLN A 478 34.09 -14.13 30.82
N LEU A 479 33.48 -14.02 29.65
CA LEU A 479 32.71 -15.07 29.00
C LEU A 479 33.49 -15.56 27.77
N HIS A 480 33.43 -16.86 27.53
CA HIS A 480 33.84 -17.50 26.28
C HIS A 480 32.69 -18.40 25.84
N GLY A 481 32.24 -18.24 24.61
CA GLY A 481 31.15 -19.02 24.04
C GLY A 481 31.34 -19.24 22.55
N GLU A 482 30.40 -19.96 21.96
CA GLU A 482 30.28 -20.22 20.53
C GLU A 482 28.86 -19.89 20.06
N VAL A 483 28.73 -19.46 18.80
CA VAL A 483 27.46 -19.17 18.17
C VAL A 483 27.35 -19.89 16.83
N SER A 484 26.18 -20.48 16.57
CA SER A 484 25.77 -20.98 15.26
C SER A 484 24.41 -20.43 14.89
N VAL A 485 24.22 -20.14 13.61
CA VAL A 485 22.98 -19.61 13.03
C VAL A 485 22.69 -20.40 11.78
N ALA A 486 21.46 -20.90 11.65
CA ALA A 486 21.03 -21.69 10.50
C ALA A 486 22.00 -22.86 10.16
N GLY A 487 22.52 -23.53 11.19
CA GLY A 487 23.48 -24.64 11.05
C GLY A 487 24.89 -24.23 10.60
N SER A 488 25.18 -22.92 10.51
CA SER A 488 26.46 -22.37 10.03
C SER A 488 27.08 -21.41 11.06
N THR A 489 28.35 -21.08 10.86
CA THR A 489 29.06 -20.09 11.67
C THR A 489 28.83 -18.69 11.10
N PRO A 490 28.31 -17.72 11.89
CA PRO A 490 28.15 -16.34 11.42
C PRO A 490 29.52 -15.64 11.26
N SER A 491 29.55 -14.57 10.46
CA SER A 491 30.74 -13.73 10.32
C SER A 491 31.12 -13.06 11.65
N ALA A 492 32.39 -12.68 11.79
CA ALA A 492 32.83 -11.93 12.98
C ALA A 492 32.14 -10.56 13.09
N ALA A 493 31.79 -9.93 11.96
CA ALA A 493 31.12 -8.63 11.93
C ALA A 493 29.63 -8.70 12.31
N ALA A 494 29.00 -9.86 12.10
CA ALA A 494 27.61 -10.12 12.50
C ALA A 494 27.45 -10.14 14.04
N VAL A 495 28.49 -10.51 14.80
CA VAL A 495 28.41 -10.54 16.27
C VAL A 495 28.57 -9.12 16.84
N ARG A 496 27.46 -8.51 17.28
CA ARG A 496 27.44 -7.11 17.70
C ARG A 496 27.81 -6.93 19.17
N GLN A 497 27.02 -7.50 20.07
CA GLN A 497 27.12 -7.18 21.50
C GLN A 497 26.50 -8.23 22.40
N LEU A 498 26.90 -8.21 23.67
CA LEU A 498 26.28 -8.96 24.75
C LEU A 498 25.26 -8.05 25.43
N VAL A 499 24.01 -8.47 25.48
CA VAL A 499 22.92 -7.71 26.11
C VAL A 499 22.49 -8.40 27.39
N TRP A 500 22.51 -7.66 28.50
CA TRP A 500 21.91 -8.06 29.77
C TRP A 500 20.57 -7.35 29.93
N ARG A 501 19.47 -8.10 30.07
CA ARG A 501 18.12 -7.55 30.28
C ARG A 501 17.58 -7.92 31.66
N GLU A 502 17.18 -6.93 32.44
CA GLU A 502 16.60 -7.14 33.77
C GLU A 502 15.14 -7.60 33.67
N ARG A 503 14.78 -8.68 34.37
CA ARG A 503 13.52 -9.42 34.16
C ARG A 503 12.25 -8.64 34.49
N ARG A 504 12.29 -7.71 35.44
CA ARG A 504 11.08 -7.01 35.92
C ARG A 504 10.86 -5.68 35.23
N SER A 505 11.91 -4.88 35.16
CA SER A 505 11.93 -3.54 34.56
C SER A 505 12.14 -3.55 33.05
N GLY A 506 12.65 -4.65 32.50
CA GLY A 506 13.04 -4.73 31.09
C GLY A 506 14.30 -3.92 30.75
N ARG A 507 14.97 -3.32 31.74
CA ARG A 507 16.14 -2.46 31.53
C ARG A 507 17.29 -3.24 30.90
N GLU A 508 17.93 -2.67 29.90
CA GLU A 508 19.02 -3.33 29.15
C GLU A 508 20.39 -2.70 29.43
N ARG A 509 21.43 -3.52 29.30
CA ARG A 509 22.83 -3.11 29.31
C ARG A 509 23.58 -3.87 28.23
N ALA A 510 24.03 -3.15 27.22
CA ALA A 510 24.94 -3.64 26.19
C ALA A 510 26.40 -3.60 26.66
N GLU A 511 27.16 -4.64 26.31
CA GLU A 511 28.59 -4.75 26.57
C GLU A 511 29.29 -5.27 25.31
N PRO A 512 30.51 -4.79 24.99
CA PRO A 512 31.21 -5.18 23.77
C PRO A 512 31.58 -6.67 23.77
N VAL A 513 31.55 -7.25 22.59
CA VAL A 513 31.97 -8.64 22.31
C VAL A 513 33.11 -8.61 21.30
N THR A 514 34.05 -9.52 21.45
CA THR A 514 35.07 -9.81 20.45
C THR A 514 34.77 -11.16 19.82
N ALA A 515 34.37 -11.15 18.56
CA ALA A 515 34.24 -12.37 17.77
C ALA A 515 35.61 -12.96 17.45
N LEU A 516 35.69 -14.28 17.41
CA LEU A 516 36.87 -15.08 17.12
C LEU A 516 36.55 -16.00 15.92
N SER A 517 37.57 -16.67 15.39
CA SER A 517 37.38 -17.64 14.30
C SER A 517 36.48 -18.80 14.73
N GLY A 518 35.76 -19.37 13.76
CA GLY A 518 34.93 -20.56 13.98
C GLY A 518 33.71 -20.33 14.87
N GLY A 519 33.19 -19.10 14.94
CA GLY A 519 31.96 -18.77 15.68
C GLY A 519 32.18 -18.60 17.18
N ALA A 520 33.42 -18.70 17.65
CA ALA A 520 33.74 -18.40 19.04
C ALA A 520 33.64 -16.89 19.31
N PHE A 521 33.34 -16.52 20.54
CA PHE A 521 33.34 -15.14 20.99
C PHE A 521 33.81 -15.02 22.43
N THR A 522 34.35 -13.85 22.78
CA THR A 522 34.65 -13.48 24.17
C THR A 522 34.05 -12.14 24.53
N ALA A 523 33.60 -12.01 25.77
CA ALA A 523 33.10 -10.75 26.31
C ALA A 523 33.65 -10.53 27.73
N ARG A 524 33.79 -9.28 28.14
CA ARG A 524 34.22 -8.91 29.51
C ARG A 524 33.23 -7.96 30.19
N PRO A 525 31.93 -8.32 30.27
CA PRO A 525 30.90 -7.44 30.81
C PRO A 525 31.17 -7.03 32.25
N SER A 526 30.87 -5.77 32.54
CA SER A 526 30.98 -5.19 33.88
C SER A 526 29.78 -5.55 34.77
N ILE A 527 29.44 -6.85 34.88
CA ILE A 527 28.22 -7.32 35.55
C ILE A 527 28.13 -6.92 37.03
N GLY A 528 29.25 -6.63 37.70
CA GLY A 528 29.25 -6.08 39.06
C GLY A 528 28.68 -4.65 39.19
N ARG A 529 28.57 -3.93 38.07
CA ARG A 529 28.03 -2.56 38.02
C ARG A 529 26.53 -2.51 37.69
N LEU A 530 25.93 -3.63 37.26
CA LEU A 530 24.49 -3.73 37.03
C LEU A 530 23.70 -3.36 38.30
N ALA A 531 22.47 -2.85 38.13
CA ALA A 531 21.61 -2.57 39.28
C ALA A 531 21.12 -3.89 39.92
N PRO A 532 20.71 -3.86 41.19
CA PRO A 532 20.09 -5.01 41.83
C PRO A 532 18.89 -5.53 41.02
N GLY A 533 18.81 -6.84 40.85
CA GLY A 533 17.80 -7.47 39.99
C GLY A 533 18.28 -8.81 39.44
N THR A 534 17.43 -9.43 38.63
CA THR A 534 17.77 -10.65 37.89
C THR A 534 17.93 -10.32 36.43
N TRP A 535 19.09 -10.61 35.88
CA TRP A 535 19.49 -10.24 34.53
C TRP A 535 19.68 -11.47 33.66
N ASP A 536 19.09 -11.44 32.48
CA ASP A 536 19.21 -12.49 31.47
C ASP A 536 20.22 -12.08 30.40
N ALA A 537 21.09 -13.01 29.99
CA ALA A 537 22.11 -12.75 28.98
C ALA A 537 21.65 -13.18 27.58
N PHE A 538 21.93 -12.31 26.61
CA PHE A 538 21.69 -12.54 25.19
C PHE A 538 22.94 -12.16 24.40
N LEU A 539 23.23 -12.93 23.35
CA LEU A 539 24.13 -12.49 22.30
C LEU A 539 23.27 -11.89 21.19
N GLU A 540 23.57 -10.65 20.81
CA GLU A 540 22.88 -9.95 19.73
C GLU A 540 23.73 -10.01 18.46
N LEU A 541 23.10 -10.44 17.37
CA LEU A 541 23.69 -10.54 16.05
C LEU A 541 22.95 -9.62 15.08
N ASP A 542 23.71 -9.06 14.15
CA ASP A 542 23.18 -8.43 12.95
C ASP A 542 23.22 -9.44 11.81
N LEU A 543 22.04 -9.82 11.34
CA LEU A 543 21.86 -10.81 10.28
C LEU A 543 21.17 -10.19 9.06
N GLY A 544 21.31 -8.87 8.91
CA GLY A 544 20.72 -8.06 7.82
C GLY A 544 19.38 -7.42 8.18
N GLY A 545 18.62 -7.97 9.13
CA GLY A 545 17.31 -7.46 9.56
C GLY A 545 17.31 -6.82 10.94
N PRO A 546 16.18 -6.86 11.68
CA PRO A 546 16.13 -6.44 13.06
C PRO A 546 17.14 -7.22 13.92
N PRO A 547 17.71 -6.63 14.99
CA PRO A 547 18.72 -7.30 15.81
C PRO A 547 18.25 -8.66 16.33
N ALA A 548 18.95 -9.72 15.93
CA ALA A 548 18.62 -11.09 16.32
C ALA A 548 19.24 -11.41 17.68
N ARG A 549 18.41 -11.73 18.68
CA ARG A 549 18.85 -11.94 20.07
C ARG A 549 18.70 -13.39 20.50
N PHE A 550 19.82 -14.05 20.70
CA PHE A 550 19.87 -15.45 21.12
C PHE A 550 20.19 -15.55 22.61
N ARG A 551 19.41 -16.38 23.33
CA ARG A 551 19.72 -16.71 24.72
C ARG A 551 21.01 -17.52 24.77
N ILE A 552 21.89 -17.19 25.70
CA ILE A 552 23.12 -17.94 25.91
C ILE A 552 22.78 -19.19 26.74
N GLU A 553 22.90 -20.35 26.12
CA GLU A 553 22.82 -21.66 26.77
C GLU A 553 24.10 -21.92 27.56
N ALA A 554 23.99 -22.50 28.73
CA ALA A 554 25.06 -22.65 29.70
C ALA A 554 24.81 -23.89 30.56
N ASP A 555 25.80 -24.76 30.60
CA ASP A 555 25.88 -25.84 31.58
C ASP A 555 26.33 -25.27 32.93
N ALA A 556 25.92 -25.88 34.04
CA ALA A 556 26.20 -25.36 35.39
C ALA A 556 27.72 -25.20 35.64
N ASP A 557 28.52 -26.12 35.11
CA ASP A 557 29.98 -26.14 35.27
C ASP A 557 30.70 -25.07 34.44
N ALA A 558 30.05 -24.54 33.40
CA ALA A 558 30.57 -23.42 32.60
C ALA A 558 30.41 -22.06 33.31
N VAL A 559 29.63 -22.00 34.41
CA VAL A 559 29.29 -20.76 35.10
C VAL A 559 30.12 -20.57 36.38
N ALA A 560 30.78 -19.42 36.48
CA ALA A 560 31.67 -19.09 37.58
C ALA A 560 30.91 -19.00 38.91
N ALA A 561 31.59 -19.37 40.01
CA ALA A 561 31.06 -19.23 41.35
C ALA A 561 30.69 -17.76 41.68
N PRO A 562 29.77 -17.50 42.63
CA PRO A 562 29.39 -16.13 43.00
C PRO A 562 30.58 -15.29 43.48
N ARG A 563 30.61 -14.00 43.13
CA ARG A 563 31.63 -13.05 43.62
C ARG A 563 31.01 -11.92 44.44
N ARG A 564 31.80 -11.43 45.40
CA ARG A 564 31.45 -10.36 46.33
C ARG A 564 32.57 -9.31 46.32
N TRP A 565 32.20 -8.04 46.46
CA TRP A 565 33.15 -6.94 46.61
C TRP A 565 32.90 -6.23 47.94
N PRO A 566 33.78 -6.42 48.94
CA PRO A 566 33.72 -5.67 50.18
C PRO A 566 34.40 -4.30 49.95
N GLY A 567 33.61 -3.27 49.62
CA GLY A 567 34.10 -1.90 49.45
C GLY A 567 33.11 -0.88 50.02
N VAL A 568 33.63 0.13 50.73
CA VAL A 568 32.92 1.06 51.63
C VAL A 568 31.72 1.79 51.00
N ALA A 569 31.67 1.91 49.67
CA ALA A 569 30.57 2.59 48.99
C ALA A 569 29.41 1.66 48.56
N LEU A 570 29.63 0.37 48.27
CA LEU A 570 28.61 -0.53 47.70
C LEU A 570 28.88 -2.02 48.03
N LEU A 571 28.33 -2.51 49.14
CA LEU A 571 28.24 -3.94 49.44
C LEU A 571 27.37 -4.64 48.38
N ARG A 572 27.99 -5.40 47.46
CA ARG A 572 27.31 -6.08 46.36
C ARG A 572 27.74 -7.54 46.21
N SER A 573 26.77 -8.38 45.86
CA SER A 573 26.99 -9.78 45.45
C SER A 573 26.42 -9.99 44.05
N VAL A 574 27.21 -10.63 43.20
CA VAL A 574 26.77 -11.08 41.88
C VAL A 574 26.93 -12.58 41.78
N ARG A 575 25.84 -13.25 41.42
CA ARG A 575 25.78 -14.69 41.19
C ARG A 575 25.35 -14.94 39.74
N PRO A 576 26.27 -15.19 38.81
CA PRO A 576 25.90 -15.79 37.54
C PRO A 576 25.46 -17.24 37.80
N TYR A 577 24.51 -17.74 37.00
CA TYR A 577 23.98 -19.10 37.10
C TYR A 577 23.33 -19.51 35.77
N ALA A 578 23.20 -20.82 35.55
CA ALA A 578 22.34 -21.38 34.52
C ALA A 578 20.92 -21.58 35.07
N THR A 579 19.87 -21.18 34.35
CA THR A 579 18.49 -21.39 34.79
C THR A 579 18.12 -22.87 34.80
N SER A 580 17.32 -23.29 35.78
CA SER A 580 16.75 -24.64 35.83
C SER A 580 15.92 -24.95 34.56
N GLY A 581 16.06 -26.16 34.02
CA GLY A 581 15.34 -26.63 32.84
C GLY A 581 16.05 -26.29 31.53
N LYS A 582 16.00 -25.03 31.10
CA LYS A 582 16.53 -24.61 29.78
C LYS A 582 18.02 -24.24 29.76
N GLY A 583 18.71 -24.31 30.90
CA GLY A 583 20.14 -24.04 31.00
C GLY A 583 20.57 -22.68 30.42
N ARG A 584 19.89 -21.57 30.75
CA ARG A 584 20.22 -20.25 30.18
C ARG A 584 21.05 -19.42 31.14
N LEU A 585 22.08 -18.75 30.64
CA LEU A 585 22.92 -17.85 31.45
C LEU A 585 22.10 -16.66 31.97
N SER A 586 22.17 -16.47 33.28
CA SER A 586 21.54 -15.36 33.99
C SER A 586 22.44 -14.92 35.14
N ALA A 587 22.20 -13.73 35.69
CA ALA A 587 22.91 -13.22 36.86
C ALA A 587 21.96 -12.56 37.84
N VAL A 588 22.08 -12.91 39.12
CA VAL A 588 21.39 -12.21 40.21
C VAL A 588 22.36 -11.21 40.83
N VAL A 589 21.95 -9.95 40.87
CA VAL A 589 22.69 -8.86 41.50
C VAL A 589 21.94 -8.44 42.76
N ARG A 590 22.60 -8.49 43.92
CA ARG A 590 22.02 -8.09 45.21
C ARG A 590 22.82 -6.97 45.85
N ARG A 591 22.09 -6.02 46.43
CA ARG A 591 22.65 -5.10 47.42
C ARG A 591 22.72 -5.85 48.74
N MET A 592 23.90 -5.91 49.33
CA MET A 592 24.10 -6.51 50.64
C MET A 592 23.88 -5.44 51.72
N SER A 593 23.18 -5.79 52.80
CA SER A 593 23.01 -4.92 53.96
C SER A 593 24.20 -5.07 54.92
N ALA A 594 24.54 -4.01 55.66
CA ALA A 594 25.62 -4.05 56.66
C ALA A 594 25.44 -5.20 57.69
N ARG A 595 24.20 -5.49 58.08
CA ARG A 595 23.86 -6.63 58.97
C ARG A 595 24.16 -8.01 58.35
N SER A 596 23.94 -8.18 57.04
CA SER A 596 24.23 -9.44 56.34
C SER A 596 25.73 -9.70 56.13
N PHE A 597 26.53 -8.64 56.11
CA PHE A 597 27.99 -8.69 56.07
C PHE A 597 28.56 -9.06 57.45
N ALA A 598 28.10 -8.40 58.51
CA ALA A 598 28.54 -8.65 59.89
C ALA A 598 28.23 -10.07 60.39
N ARG A 599 27.04 -10.62 60.10
CA ARG A 599 26.64 -12.00 60.49
C ARG A 599 27.51 -13.11 59.91
N ARG A 600 28.39 -12.82 58.95
CA ARG A 600 29.14 -13.82 58.18
C ARG A 600 30.66 -13.63 58.23
N ILE A 601 31.13 -12.61 58.94
CA ILE A 601 32.52 -12.49 59.43
C ILE A 601 32.66 -13.20 60.78
N LEU A 602 31.54 -13.39 61.49
CA LEU A 602 31.44 -14.11 62.77
C LEU A 602 31.18 -15.63 62.61
N LYS A 603 31.27 -16.16 61.39
CA LYS A 603 31.26 -17.58 61.02
C LYS A 603 32.38 -17.80 60.02
#